data_AF-A0A930K111-F1
#
_entry.id   AF-A0A930K111-F1
#
_cell.length_a   1.000
_cell.length_b   1.000
_cell.length_c   1.000
_cell.angle_alpha   90.00
_cell.angle_beta   90.00
_cell.angle_gamma   90.00
#
_symmetry.space_group_name_H-M   'P 1'
#
loop_
_entity.id
_entity.type
_entity.pdbx_description
1 polymer ?
#
loop_
_entity_poly.entity_id
_entity_poly.type
_entity_poly.pdbx_seq_one_letter_code
_entity_poly.pdbx_strand_id
1 'polypeptide(L)'
;MLGAIVGDIIGSAYEFKNTKRKEFHLFTPKSKFTDDTVMTLAVARWLCDDKEHRKETLVQHMQELGRRYPTAGYAGSFMRWLYNPEPQPYNSY
;
A
#
# COMPACT_ATOMS: atom_id res chain seq x y z
N MET A 1 1.40 -13.88 0.85
CA MET A 1 1.36 -12.60 0.11
C MET A 1 0.50 -12.65 -1.15
N LEU A 2 0.61 -13.67 -2.02
CA LEU A 2 -0.15 -13.71 -3.28
C LEU A 2 -1.66 -13.50 -3.14
N GLY A 3 -2.31 -14.13 -2.17
CA GLY A 3 -3.75 -13.93 -1.92
C GLY A 3 -4.11 -12.49 -1.54
N ALA A 4 -3.27 -11.80 -0.76
CA ALA A 4 -3.48 -10.40 -0.39
C ALA A 4 -3.30 -9.47 -1.61
N ILE A 5 -2.27 -9.71 -2.43
CA ILE A 5 -2.02 -8.93 -3.66
C ILE A 5 -3.16 -9.13 -4.66
N VAL A 6 -3.60 -10.38 -4.86
CA VAL A 6 -4.76 -10.68 -5.72
C VAL A 6 -6.03 -10.03 -5.16
N GLY A 7 -6.24 -10.10 -3.84
CA GLY A 7 -7.35 -9.45 -3.17
C GLY A 7 -7.37 -7.93 -3.37
N ASP A 8 -6.23 -7.26 -3.23
CA ASP A 8 -6.06 -5.84 -3.51
C ASP A 8 -6.42 -5.50 -4.98
N ILE A 9 -5.84 -6.20 -5.95
CA ILE A 9 -6.10 -5.97 -7.38
C ILE A 9 -7.58 -6.17 -7.73
N ILE A 10 -8.23 -7.19 -7.16
CA ILE A 10 -9.65 -7.46 -7.37
C ILE A 10 -10.48 -6.34 -6.71
N GLY A 11 -10.18 -6.00 -5.46
CA GLY A 11 -10.90 -5.02 -4.66
C GLY A 11 -10.84 -3.60 -5.24
N SER A 12 -9.72 -3.23 -5.86
CA SER A 12 -9.49 -1.89 -6.43
C SER A 12 -10.57 -1.48 -7.44
N ALA A 13 -11.15 -2.43 -8.17
CA ALA A 13 -12.19 -2.15 -9.16
C ALA A 13 -13.53 -1.71 -8.54
N TYR A 14 -13.71 -1.96 -7.23
CA TYR A 14 -14.96 -1.81 -6.51
C TYR A 14 -14.91 -0.75 -5.39
N GLU A 15 -13.74 -0.19 -5.06
CA GLU A 15 -13.53 0.77 -3.96
C GLU A 15 -14.51 1.95 -3.95
N PHE A 16 -14.79 2.54 -5.13
CA PHE A 16 -15.75 3.65 -5.28
C PHE A 16 -17.13 3.21 -5.81
N LYS A 17 -17.34 1.90 -5.96
CA LYS A 17 -18.57 1.27 -6.47
C LYS A 17 -18.86 -0.03 -5.73
N ASN A 18 -19.02 0.11 -4.41
CA ASN A 18 -19.23 -1.00 -3.51
C ASN A 18 -20.47 -1.83 -3.88
N THR A 19 -20.36 -3.15 -3.70
CA THR A 19 -21.47 -4.08 -3.87
C THR A 19 -21.43 -5.14 -2.77
N LYS A 20 -22.59 -5.56 -2.27
CA LYS A 20 -22.72 -6.70 -1.35
C LYS A 20 -22.99 -8.02 -2.08
N ARG A 21 -23.01 -7.99 -3.41
CA ARG A 21 -23.23 -9.18 -4.23
C ARG A 21 -22.01 -10.09 -4.13
N LYS A 22 -22.26 -11.40 -4.00
CA LYS A 22 -21.21 -12.43 -4.00
C LYS A 22 -20.77 -12.82 -5.40
N GLU A 23 -21.57 -12.45 -6.40
CA GLU A 23 -21.26 -12.61 -7.82
C GLU A 23 -20.70 -11.30 -8.37
N PHE A 24 -19.42 -11.29 -8.70
CA PHE A 24 -18.72 -10.17 -9.30
C PHE A 24 -17.54 -10.68 -10.15
N HIS A 25 -17.07 -9.83 -11.07
CA HIS A 25 -15.91 -10.16 -11.89
C HIS A 25 -14.63 -9.98 -11.09
N LEU A 26 -13.81 -11.02 -10.99
CA LEU A 26 -12.54 -10.93 -10.27
C LEU A 26 -11.62 -9.89 -10.89
N PHE A 27 -11.47 -9.92 -12.22
CA PHE A 27 -10.62 -8.97 -12.94
C PHE A 27 -11.45 -8.16 -13.93
N THR A 28 -11.24 -6.85 -13.92
CA THR A 28 -11.83 -5.90 -14.85
C THR A 28 -10.73 -5.02 -15.43
N PRO A 29 -10.98 -4.27 -16.52
CA PRO A 29 -10.00 -3.29 -17.03
C PRO A 29 -9.60 -2.20 -16.02
N LYS A 30 -10.31 -2.07 -14.89
CA LYS A 30 -10.01 -1.13 -13.80
C LYS A 30 -9.19 -1.74 -12.66
N SER A 31 -9.05 -3.07 -12.64
CA SER A 31 -8.30 -3.79 -11.61
C SER A 31 -6.82 -3.44 -11.68
N LYS A 32 -6.25 -2.99 -10.57
CA LYS A 32 -4.84 -2.59 -10.43
C LYS A 32 -4.40 -2.76 -8.98
N PHE A 33 -3.11 -2.95 -8.75
CA PHE A 33 -2.60 -2.92 -7.37
C PHE A 33 -2.73 -1.51 -6.79
N THR A 34 -2.82 -1.41 -5.47
CA THR A 34 -2.94 -0.14 -4.74
C THR A 34 -1.78 0.06 -3.77
N ASP A 35 -1.87 1.13 -2.97
CA ASP A 35 -0.97 1.37 -1.86
C ASP A 35 -0.88 0.21 -0.87
N ASP A 36 -1.94 -0.59 -0.72
CA ASP A 36 -1.95 -1.81 0.09
C ASP A 36 -0.85 -2.79 -0.36
N THR A 37 -0.79 -3.10 -1.66
CA THR A 37 0.28 -3.97 -2.21
C THR A 37 1.65 -3.32 -2.04
N VAL A 38 1.78 -2.02 -2.33
CA VAL A 38 3.07 -1.33 -2.26
C VAL A 38 3.60 -1.33 -0.82
N MET A 39 2.79 -0.98 0.17
CA MET A 39 3.20 -0.95 1.58
C MET A 39 3.42 -2.36 2.14
N THR A 40 2.62 -3.34 1.73
CA THR A 40 2.86 -4.75 2.09
C THR A 40 4.23 -5.23 1.61
N LEU A 41 4.61 -4.90 0.38
CA LEU A 41 5.92 -5.25 -0.17
C LEU A 41 7.06 -4.47 0.50
N ALA A 42 6.83 -3.21 0.88
CA ALA A 42 7.81 -2.43 1.64
C ALA A 42 8.12 -3.08 3.01
N VAL A 43 7.08 -3.50 3.73
CA VAL A 43 7.21 -4.21 5.00
C VAL A 43 7.90 -5.56 4.80
N ALA A 44 7.49 -6.33 3.78
CA ALA A 44 8.12 -7.62 3.48
C ALA A 44 9.61 -7.48 3.18
N ARG A 45 9.99 -6.47 2.38
CA ARG A 45 11.40 -6.18 2.09
C ARG A 45 12.15 -5.78 3.36
N TRP A 46 11.59 -4.91 4.18
CA TRP A 46 12.20 -4.53 5.46
C TRP A 46 12.44 -5.73 6.38
N LEU A 47 11.49 -6.66 6.49
CA LEU A 47 11.65 -7.90 7.26
C LEU A 47 12.78 -8.80 6.74
N CYS A 48 13.06 -8.76 5.43
CA CYS A 48 14.17 -9.51 4.84
C CYS A 48 15.52 -8.80 5.01
N ASP A 49 15.54 -7.47 4.88
CA ASP A 49 16.77 -6.68 4.80
C ASP A 49 17.30 -6.29 6.19
N ASP A 50 16.43 -6.03 7.18
CA ASP A 50 16.83 -5.61 8.54
C ASP A 50 16.54 -6.69 9.60
N LYS A 51 17.58 -7.43 9.99
CA LYS A 51 17.51 -8.51 10.99
C LYS A 51 17.08 -8.06 12.39
N GLU A 52 17.33 -6.79 12.72
CA GLU A 52 16.99 -6.21 14.03
C GLU A 52 15.59 -5.56 14.00
N HIS A 53 14.93 -5.54 12.84
CA HIS A 53 13.59 -4.98 12.65
C HIS A 53 13.45 -3.57 13.26
N ARG A 54 14.40 -2.69 12.93
CA ARG A 54 14.40 -1.30 13.42
C ARG A 54 13.29 -0.48 12.76
N LYS A 55 12.71 0.44 13.51
CA LYS A 55 11.61 1.29 13.01
C LYS A 55 12.09 2.29 11.96
N GLU A 56 13.31 2.78 12.12
CA GLU A 56 13.90 3.79 11.24
C GLU A 56 14.08 3.23 9.82
N THR A 57 14.53 1.97 9.72
CA THR A 57 14.67 1.29 8.42
C THR A 57 13.32 0.88 7.84
N LEU A 58 12.31 0.57 8.65
CA LEU A 58 10.95 0.36 8.15
C LEU A 58 10.43 1.61 7.44
N VAL A 59 10.54 2.77 8.09
CA VAL A 59 10.14 4.06 7.53
C VAL A 59 10.87 4.33 6.22
N GLN A 60 12.18 4.07 6.15
CA GLN A 60 12.97 4.21 4.93
C GLN A 60 12.44 3.33 3.80
N HIS A 61 12.15 2.05 4.05
CA HIS A 61 11.62 1.13 3.03
C HIS A 61 10.23 1.55 2.54
N MET A 62 9.35 1.97 3.45
CA MET A 62 8.01 2.46 3.12
C MET A 62 8.08 3.73 2.26
N GLN A 63 8.92 4.70 2.63
CA GLN A 63 9.11 5.92 1.84
C GLN A 63 9.78 5.63 0.49
N GLU A 64 10.81 4.78 0.44
CA GLU A 64 11.51 4.43 -0.81
C GLU A 64 10.55 3.80 -1.81
N LEU A 65 9.83 2.75 -1.40
CA LEU A 65 8.95 2.03 -2.31
C LEU A 65 7.70 2.85 -2.62
N GLY A 66 7.13 3.57 -1.65
CA GLY A 66 5.98 4.43 -1.88
C GLY A 66 6.25 5.57 -2.88
N ARG A 67 7.43 6.20 -2.79
CA ARG A 67 7.86 7.24 -3.75
C ARG A 67 8.07 6.70 -5.17
N ARG A 68 8.34 5.41 -5.35
CA ARG A 68 8.44 4.77 -6.68
C ARG A 68 7.09 4.58 -7.35
N TYR A 69 6.00 4.52 -6.57
CA TYR A 69 4.64 4.30 -7.07
C TYR A 69 3.68 5.42 -6.62
N PRO A 70 3.94 6.69 -6.96
CA PRO A 70 3.20 7.84 -6.39
C PRO A 70 1.70 7.85 -6.72
N THR A 71 1.25 7.09 -7.72
CA THR A 71 -0.14 7.00 -8.17
C THR A 71 -0.87 5.74 -7.71
N ALA A 72 -0.31 5.03 -6.71
CA ALA A 72 -0.87 3.77 -6.20
C ALA A 72 -2.20 3.93 -5.44
N GLY A 73 -2.60 5.14 -5.04
CA GLY A 73 -3.88 5.36 -4.34
C GLY A 73 -3.76 5.97 -2.95
N TYR A 74 -2.57 6.38 -2.53
CA TYR A 74 -2.34 6.96 -1.20
C TYR A 74 -3.29 8.10 -0.86
N ALA A 75 -3.84 8.08 0.35
CA ALA A 75 -4.49 9.23 0.94
C ALA A 75 -3.55 10.45 0.99
N GLY A 76 -4.07 11.66 0.79
CA GLY A 76 -3.25 12.87 0.65
C GLY A 76 -2.32 13.16 1.85
N SER A 77 -2.76 12.85 3.06
CA SER A 77 -1.94 12.98 4.28
C SER A 77 -0.81 11.96 4.31
N PHE A 78 -1.07 10.69 3.96
CA PHE A 78 -0.04 9.66 3.86
C PHE A 78 0.95 9.95 2.73
N MET A 79 0.47 10.49 1.60
CA MET A 79 1.33 10.97 0.53
C MET A 79 2.32 12.02 1.05
N ARG A 80 1.83 13.00 1.81
CA ARG A 80 2.69 14.02 2.44
C ARG A 80 3.70 13.38 3.40
N TRP A 81 3.29 12.37 4.17
CA TRP A 81 4.19 11.60 5.03
C TRP A 81 5.27 10.85 4.24
N LEU A 82 4.93 10.24 3.11
CA LEU A 82 5.88 9.54 2.25
C LEU A 82 7.02 10.45 1.76
N TYR A 83 6.74 11.74 1.53
CA TYR A 83 7.72 12.70 1.00
C TYR A 83 8.34 13.61 2.07
N ASN A 84 7.95 13.48 3.33
CA ASN A 84 8.54 14.25 4.41
C ASN A 84 9.95 13.69 4.74
N PRO A 85 11.01 14.52 4.76
CA PRO A 85 12.35 14.06 5.17
C PRO A 85 12.42 13.63 6.65
N GLU A 86 11.56 14.19 7.50
CA GLU A 86 11.42 13.83 8.92
C GLU A 86 9.98 13.41 9.22
N PRO A 87 9.57 12.22 8.75
CA PRO A 87 8.19 11.77 8.86
C PRO A 87 7.79 11.51 10.32
N GLN A 88 6.79 12.24 10.80
CA GLN A 88 6.23 12.08 12.14
C GLN A 88 4.82 11.44 12.07
N PRO A 89 4.37 10.76 13.15
CA PRO A 89 2.97 10.36 13.27
C PRO A 89 2.05 11.57 13.05
N TYR A 90 0.99 11.39 12.26
CA TYR A 90 0.11 12.50 11.85
C TYR A 90 -1.36 12.29 12.26
N ASN A 91 -1.61 11.55 13.35
CA ASN A 91 -2.94 11.30 13.91
C ASN A 91 -3.96 10.76 12.88
N SER A 92 -3.52 9.85 11.99
CA SER A 92 -4.45 9.04 11.20
C SER A 92 -5.04 7.96 12.09
N TYR A 93 -6.33 8.09 12.43
CA TYR A 93 -7.12 7.10 13.16
C TYR A 93 -7.89 6.20 12.19
#